data_AF-A0A1M6T9A5-F1
#
_entry.id   AF-A0A1M6T9A5-F1
#
_cell.length_a   1.000
_cell.length_b   1.000
_cell.length_c   1.000
_cell.angle_alpha   90.00
_cell.angle_beta   90.00
_cell.angle_gamma   90.00
#
_symmetry.space_group_name_H-M   'P 1'
#
loop_
_entity.id
_entity.type
_entity.pdbx_description
1 polymer ?
#
loop_
_entity_poly.entity_id
_entity_poly.type
_entity_poly.pdbx_seq_one_letter_code
_entity_poly.pdbx_strand_id
1 'polypeptide(L)'
;MRKLFAILALGCSLCMVACSSGGKTVTRIDTNSTTDLSGKWNDTDSRLVADEMITGCLGSAKIEKIIGEMGRTPTVVIGKVRNKSHEHISVETFIKDMERALLNSGAVDFVANSAERAELREEVRDQQGNATEESAKELHQETGADWMLTGTINTIVDQEGGQSVIFYQVDLELTDLQSHKKLWMGDKKIKKFISKDSVKL
;
A
#
# COMPACT_ATOMS: atom_id res chain seq x y z
N MET A 1 -37.10 34.37 52.35
CA MET A 1 -35.78 34.76 51.82
C MET A 1 -34.73 33.65 51.96
N ARG A 2 -34.51 33.03 53.14
CA ARG A 2 -33.55 31.90 53.31
C ARG A 2 -33.86 30.62 52.51
N LYS A 3 -35.14 30.28 52.31
CA LYS A 3 -35.54 29.07 51.55
C LYS A 3 -35.45 29.22 50.01
N LEU A 4 -35.55 30.46 49.49
CA LEU A 4 -35.34 30.73 48.06
C LEU A 4 -33.84 30.67 47.68
N PHE A 5 -32.97 31.17 48.55
CA PHE A 5 -31.51 31.06 48.35
C PHE A 5 -31.02 29.60 48.39
N ALA A 6 -31.64 28.74 49.21
CA ALA A 6 -31.30 27.32 49.27
C ALA A 6 -31.72 26.55 47.99
N ILE A 7 -32.83 26.92 47.36
CA ILE A 7 -33.30 26.31 46.11
C ILE A 7 -32.47 26.80 44.90
N LEU A 8 -32.05 28.07 44.92
CA LEU A 8 -31.18 28.63 43.87
C LEU A 8 -29.74 28.08 43.96
N ALA A 9 -29.23 27.84 45.17
CA ALA A 9 -27.93 27.21 45.39
C ALA A 9 -27.92 25.71 45.01
N LEU A 10 -29.03 25.00 45.19
CA LEU A 10 -29.16 23.60 44.78
C LEU A 10 -29.34 23.46 43.24
N GLY A 11 -29.94 24.46 42.58
CA GLY A 11 -30.05 24.52 41.13
C GLY A 11 -28.74 24.80 40.39
N CYS A 12 -27.85 25.62 40.96
CA CYS A 12 -26.53 25.91 40.37
C CYS A 12 -25.51 24.77 40.53
N SER A 13 -25.72 23.84 41.47
CA SER A 13 -24.78 22.72 41.67
C SER A 13 -24.95 21.59 40.64
N LEU A 14 -25.99 21.62 39.80
CA LEU A 14 -26.26 20.58 38.78
C LEU A 14 -25.69 20.91 37.40
N CYS A 15 -25.09 22.09 37.22
CA CYS A 15 -24.57 22.56 35.92
C CYS A 15 -23.07 22.32 35.69
N MET A 16 -22.38 21.61 36.60
CA MET A 16 -20.92 21.37 36.51
C MET A 16 -20.52 19.92 36.16
N VAL A 17 -21.39 19.17 35.47
CA VAL A 17 -21.06 17.83 34.94
C VAL A 17 -21.13 17.80 33.41
N ALA A 18 -20.74 18.89 32.77
CA ALA A 18 -20.66 18.96 31.31
C ALA A 18 -19.37 19.66 30.89
N CYS A 19 -18.25 18.92 30.89
CA CYS A 19 -17.09 19.12 29.98
C CYS A 19 -15.93 18.18 30.36
N SER A 20 -16.09 16.85 30.29
CA SER A 20 -14.91 15.96 30.28
C SER A 20 -15.15 14.62 29.59
N SER A 21 -15.45 14.62 28.29
CA SER A 21 -15.39 13.36 27.52
C SER A 21 -15.19 13.55 26.01
N GLY A 22 -14.59 14.66 25.58
CA GLY A 22 -14.16 14.86 24.19
C GLY A 22 -12.68 14.52 23.94
N GLY A 23 -12.07 13.73 24.82
CA GLY A 23 -10.66 13.36 24.68
C GLY A 23 -10.48 12.36 23.54
N LYS A 24 -9.84 12.79 22.45
CA LYS A 24 -9.36 11.87 21.41
C LYS A 24 -8.43 10.85 22.07
N THR A 25 -8.94 9.65 22.29
CA THR A 25 -8.17 8.57 22.91
C THR A 25 -7.43 7.85 21.79
N VAL A 26 -6.11 8.03 21.74
CA VAL A 26 -5.24 7.37 20.77
C VAL A 26 -4.69 6.11 21.44
N THR A 27 -5.12 4.95 20.97
CA THR A 27 -4.56 3.66 21.38
C THR A 27 -3.86 3.03 20.19
N ARG A 28 -2.75 2.33 20.46
CA ARG A 28 -2.08 1.52 19.42
C ARG A 28 -2.91 0.26 19.21
N ILE A 29 -3.27 0.02 17.97
CA ILE A 29 -3.94 -1.19 17.52
C ILE A 29 -2.97 -2.01 16.65
N ASP A 30 -3.23 -3.30 16.51
CA ASP A 30 -2.40 -4.20 15.70
C ASP A 30 -2.45 -3.80 14.22
N THR A 31 -1.29 -3.73 13.56
CA THR A 31 -1.15 -3.39 12.14
C THR A 31 -1.73 -4.46 11.20
N ASN A 32 -1.99 -5.66 11.70
CA ASN A 32 -2.64 -6.73 10.95
C ASN A 32 -4.17 -6.68 11.06
N SER A 33 -4.72 -5.88 11.97
CA SER A 33 -6.16 -5.76 12.13
C SER A 33 -6.78 -4.88 11.03
N THR A 34 -7.88 -5.33 10.43
CA THR A 34 -8.63 -4.55 9.44
C THR A 34 -9.32 -3.38 10.13
N THR A 35 -8.95 -2.15 9.75
CA THR A 35 -9.52 -0.93 10.34
C THR A 35 -10.04 0.00 9.26
N ASP A 36 -11.37 0.06 9.11
CA ASP A 36 -12.05 0.94 8.17
C ASP A 36 -12.74 2.10 8.90
N LEU A 37 -12.04 3.22 9.06
CA LEU A 37 -12.59 4.41 9.72
C LEU A 37 -13.30 5.35 8.75
N SER A 38 -12.65 5.65 7.63
CA SER A 38 -13.13 6.66 6.66
C SER A 38 -13.77 6.06 5.41
N GLY A 39 -13.67 4.73 5.24
CA GLY A 39 -14.03 4.03 4.01
C GLY A 39 -13.09 4.32 2.83
N LYS A 40 -11.99 5.06 3.04
CA LYS A 40 -10.94 5.30 2.05
C LYS A 40 -9.96 4.13 1.95
N TRP A 41 -9.03 4.21 0.99
CA TRP A 41 -7.90 3.30 0.90
C TRP A 41 -7.07 3.33 2.19
N ASN A 42 -6.76 2.16 2.73
CA ASN A 42 -5.95 2.02 3.94
C ASN A 42 -4.78 1.02 3.75
N ASP A 43 -4.01 0.83 4.80
CA ASP A 43 -2.87 -0.10 4.86
C ASP A 43 -3.29 -1.56 4.62
N THR A 44 -4.49 -1.94 5.09
CA THR A 44 -5.00 -3.29 4.91
C THR A 44 -5.37 -3.55 3.44
N ASP A 45 -6.02 -2.60 2.76
CA ASP A 45 -6.31 -2.71 1.32
C ASP A 45 -5.00 -2.84 0.53
N SER A 46 -4.00 -2.01 0.86
CA SER A 46 -2.68 -2.03 0.23
C SER A 46 -2.03 -3.41 0.30
N ARG A 47 -1.92 -3.96 1.51
CA ARG A 47 -1.34 -5.27 1.76
C ARG A 47 -2.12 -6.38 1.04
N LEU A 48 -3.43 -6.42 1.21
CA LEU A 48 -4.27 -7.48 0.63
C LEU A 48 -4.24 -7.47 -0.90
N VAL A 49 -4.30 -6.29 -1.52
CA VAL A 49 -4.19 -6.17 -2.97
C VAL A 49 -2.82 -6.60 -3.45
N ALA A 50 -1.75 -6.17 -2.79
CA ALA A 50 -0.39 -6.56 -3.15
C ALA A 50 -0.21 -8.08 -3.08
N ASP A 51 -0.54 -8.70 -1.95
CA ASP A 51 -0.38 -10.14 -1.72
C ASP A 51 -1.17 -10.97 -2.76
N GLU A 52 -2.44 -10.63 -2.99
CA GLU A 52 -3.28 -11.35 -3.93
C GLU A 52 -2.79 -11.19 -5.37
N MET A 53 -2.41 -9.97 -5.77
CA MET A 53 -1.97 -9.70 -7.13
C MET A 53 -0.63 -10.35 -7.44
N ILE A 54 0.33 -10.31 -6.50
CA ILE A 54 1.62 -10.97 -6.68
C ILE A 54 1.44 -12.49 -6.69
N THR A 55 0.63 -13.04 -5.78
CA THR A 55 0.34 -14.48 -5.76
C THR A 55 -0.33 -14.92 -7.06
N GLY A 56 -1.33 -14.18 -7.54
CA GLY A 56 -2.02 -14.48 -8.81
C GLY A 56 -1.14 -14.32 -10.05
N CYS A 57 -0.17 -13.41 -10.02
CA CYS A 57 0.82 -13.25 -11.07
C CYS A 57 1.77 -14.44 -11.13
N LEU A 58 2.39 -14.78 -10.00
CA LEU A 58 3.40 -15.84 -9.93
C LEU A 58 2.80 -17.24 -10.04
N GLY A 59 1.60 -17.46 -9.52
CA GLY A 59 0.85 -18.72 -9.64
C GLY A 59 0.11 -18.89 -10.97
N SER A 60 0.30 -17.97 -11.93
CA SER A 60 -0.23 -18.14 -13.29
C SER A 60 0.51 -19.27 -13.99
N ALA A 61 -0.22 -20.25 -14.53
CA ALA A 61 0.35 -21.38 -15.27
C ALA A 61 1.30 -20.94 -16.41
N LYS A 62 1.05 -19.77 -17.01
CA LYS A 62 1.94 -19.20 -18.03
C LYS A 62 3.27 -18.73 -17.43
N ILE A 63 3.24 -18.08 -16.27
CA ILE A 63 4.44 -17.59 -15.59
C ILE A 63 5.24 -18.76 -15.03
N GLU A 64 4.60 -19.70 -14.33
CA GLU A 64 5.25 -20.91 -13.84
C GLU A 64 5.97 -21.68 -14.95
N LYS A 65 5.32 -21.82 -16.11
CA LYS A 65 5.93 -22.45 -17.29
C LYS A 65 7.16 -21.69 -17.78
N ILE A 66 7.07 -20.35 -17.92
CA ILE A 66 8.21 -19.54 -18.39
C ILE A 66 9.38 -19.63 -17.40
N ILE A 67 9.12 -19.55 -16.09
CA ILE A 67 10.16 -19.70 -15.05
C ILE A 67 10.83 -21.07 -15.17
N GLY A 68 10.05 -22.13 -15.33
CA GLY A 68 10.57 -23.48 -15.53
C GLY A 68 11.43 -23.63 -16.78
N GLU A 69 11.07 -22.95 -17.87
CA GLU A 69 11.83 -22.94 -19.13
C GLU A 69 13.14 -22.12 -19.05
N MET A 70 13.20 -21.08 -18.20
CA MET A 70 14.40 -20.24 -18.04
C MET A 70 15.55 -20.96 -17.33
N GLY A 71 15.27 -21.98 -16.51
CA GLY A 71 16.28 -22.72 -15.75
C GLY A 71 17.03 -21.90 -14.69
N ARG A 72 16.56 -20.68 -14.41
CA ARG A 72 17.06 -19.76 -13.37
C ARG A 72 15.91 -18.93 -12.83
N THR A 73 16.10 -18.34 -11.65
CA THR A 73 15.19 -17.34 -11.09
C THR A 73 15.18 -16.10 -11.99
N PRO A 74 14.00 -15.62 -12.45
CA PRO A 74 13.91 -14.38 -13.19
C PRO A 74 14.07 -13.19 -12.26
N THR A 75 14.63 -12.10 -12.77
CA THR A 75 14.73 -10.83 -12.05
C THR A 75 13.60 -9.89 -12.45
N VAL A 76 12.87 -9.38 -11.47
CA VAL A 76 11.74 -8.46 -11.66
C VAL A 76 12.07 -7.09 -11.09
N VAL A 77 11.65 -6.04 -11.78
CA VAL A 77 11.64 -4.67 -11.27
C VAL A 77 10.21 -4.14 -11.19
N ILE A 78 9.88 -3.44 -10.11
CA ILE A 78 8.63 -2.70 -10.01
C ILE A 78 8.85 -1.34 -10.66
N GLY A 79 8.17 -1.14 -11.78
CA GLY A 79 8.09 0.12 -12.47
C GLY A 79 7.09 1.07 -11.84
N LYS A 80 6.68 2.07 -12.61
CA LYS A 80 5.77 3.10 -12.11
C LYS A 80 4.37 2.55 -11.87
N VAL A 81 3.86 2.74 -10.65
CA VAL A 81 2.44 2.63 -10.34
C VAL A 81 1.81 4.02 -10.42
N ARG A 82 0.73 4.17 -11.18
CA ARG A 82 0.04 5.46 -11.35
C ARG A 82 -1.21 5.52 -10.51
N ASN A 83 -1.29 6.49 -9.60
CA ASN A 83 -2.54 6.86 -8.95
C ASN A 83 -3.39 7.72 -9.90
N LYS A 84 -4.52 7.18 -10.34
CA LYS A 84 -5.57 7.85 -11.13
C LYS A 84 -6.87 7.98 -10.32
N SER A 85 -6.80 7.77 -9.00
CA SER A 85 -7.93 7.94 -8.11
C SER A 85 -8.22 9.42 -7.83
N HIS A 86 -9.40 9.65 -7.27
CA HIS A 86 -9.83 10.95 -6.75
C HIS A 86 -9.21 11.30 -5.39
N GLU A 87 -8.33 10.45 -4.85
CA GLU A 87 -7.72 10.64 -3.54
C GLU A 87 -6.20 10.51 -3.55
N HIS A 88 -5.56 11.02 -2.49
CA HIS A 88 -4.13 10.85 -2.30
C HIS A 88 -3.84 9.47 -1.69
N ILE A 89 -3.57 8.49 -2.55
CA ILE A 89 -3.11 7.16 -2.17
C ILE A 89 -1.59 7.18 -2.04
N SER A 90 -1.06 6.64 -0.93
CA SER A 90 0.37 6.40 -0.77
C SER A 90 0.81 5.26 -1.69
N VAL A 91 1.14 5.60 -2.94
CA VAL A 91 1.62 4.63 -3.93
C VAL A 91 2.93 3.99 -3.49
N GLU A 92 3.77 4.72 -2.77
CA GLU A 92 5.02 4.20 -2.22
C GLU A 92 4.77 3.04 -1.24
N THR A 93 3.80 3.18 -0.33
CA THR A 93 3.42 2.09 0.58
C THR A 93 2.96 0.86 -0.19
N PHE A 94 2.14 1.06 -1.22
CA PHE A 94 1.67 -0.04 -2.07
C PHE A 94 2.81 -0.73 -2.85
N ILE A 95 3.78 0.04 -3.37
CA ILE A 95 4.98 -0.51 -4.00
C ILE A 95 5.77 -1.35 -2.98
N LYS A 96 5.99 -0.85 -1.76
CA LYS A 96 6.71 -1.58 -0.70
C LYS A 96 6.00 -2.87 -0.28
N ASP A 97 4.67 -2.89 -0.30
CA ASP A 97 3.90 -4.10 -0.02
C ASP A 97 4.07 -5.14 -1.15
N MET A 98 4.06 -4.72 -2.42
CA MET A 98 4.37 -5.61 -3.54
C MET A 98 5.81 -6.13 -3.49
N GLU A 99 6.79 -5.29 -3.15
CA GLU A 99 8.19 -5.69 -2.98
C GLU A 99 8.30 -6.79 -1.92
N ARG A 100 7.63 -6.62 -0.78
CA ARG A 100 7.61 -7.62 0.29
C ARG A 100 6.95 -8.92 -0.15
N ALA A 101 5.82 -8.84 -0.86
CA ALA A 101 5.14 -10.01 -1.39
C ALA A 101 6.00 -10.78 -2.41
N LEU A 102 6.70 -10.07 -3.30
CA LEU A 102 7.65 -10.68 -4.25
C LEU A 102 8.81 -11.36 -3.52
N LEU A 103 9.45 -10.69 -2.56
CA LEU A 103 10.54 -11.25 -1.77
C LEU A 103 10.11 -12.50 -0.99
N ASN A 104 8.91 -12.49 -0.40
CA ASN A 104 8.38 -13.62 0.35
C ASN A 104 7.99 -14.81 -0.53
N SER A 105 7.73 -14.60 -1.82
CA SER A 105 7.34 -15.67 -2.74
C SER A 105 8.49 -16.65 -3.03
N GLY A 106 9.73 -16.17 -3.00
CA GLY A 106 10.93 -16.93 -3.39
C GLY A 106 10.98 -17.38 -4.86
N ALA A 107 9.98 -17.02 -5.67
CA ALA A 107 9.89 -17.46 -7.06
C ALA A 107 10.66 -16.57 -8.04
N VAL A 108 10.99 -15.34 -7.62
CA VAL A 108 11.67 -14.32 -8.43
C VAL A 108 12.68 -13.56 -7.58
N ASP A 109 13.74 -13.08 -8.22
CA ASP A 109 14.63 -12.08 -7.65
C ASP A 109 14.05 -10.69 -7.91
N PHE A 110 14.27 -9.76 -7.01
CA PHE A 110 13.78 -8.39 -7.14
C PHE A 110 14.93 -7.39 -7.13
N VAL A 111 14.92 -6.44 -8.05
CA VAL A 111 15.87 -5.33 -8.07
C VAL A 111 15.19 -4.01 -7.75
N ALA A 112 15.95 -3.15 -7.08
CA ALA A 112 15.51 -1.84 -6.65
C ALA A 112 14.95 -1.00 -7.81
N ASN A 113 13.97 -0.16 -7.51
CA ASN A 113 13.35 0.68 -8.53
C ASN A 113 14.34 1.77 -9.02
N SER A 114 13.95 2.57 -10.03
CA SER A 114 14.86 3.55 -10.63
C SER A 114 15.39 4.61 -9.66
N ALA A 115 14.58 5.02 -8.68
CA ALA A 115 14.98 6.04 -7.70
C ALA A 115 16.00 5.45 -6.72
N GLU A 116 15.70 4.29 -6.15
CA GLU A 116 16.59 3.58 -5.23
C GLU A 116 17.93 3.21 -5.88
N ARG A 117 17.91 2.79 -7.16
CA ARG A 117 19.16 2.52 -7.89
C ARG A 117 20.02 3.78 -8.06
N ALA A 118 19.43 4.96 -8.16
CA ALA A 118 20.20 6.19 -8.24
C ALA A 118 20.95 6.45 -6.91
N GLU A 119 20.27 6.27 -5.78
CA GLU A 119 20.85 6.38 -4.44
C GLU A 119 21.93 5.32 -4.20
N LEU A 120 21.67 4.06 -4.57
CA LEU A 120 22.64 2.97 -4.43
C LEU A 120 23.90 3.20 -5.28
N ARG A 121 23.76 3.74 -6.50
CA ARG A 121 24.92 4.09 -7.33
C ARG A 121 25.76 5.19 -6.70
N GLU A 122 25.14 6.15 -6.03
CA GLU A 122 25.83 7.21 -5.31
C GLU A 122 26.60 6.63 -4.13
N GLU A 123 25.97 5.77 -3.33
CA GLU A 123 26.60 5.06 -2.22
C GLU A 123 27.79 4.20 -2.68
N VAL A 124 27.63 3.43 -3.76
CA VAL A 124 28.74 2.62 -4.31
C VAL A 124 29.89 3.53 -4.77
N ARG A 125 29.59 4.69 -5.38
CA ARG A 125 30.64 5.65 -5.77
C ARG A 125 31.35 6.27 -4.57
N ASP A 126 30.63 6.58 -3.50
CA ASP A 126 31.24 7.09 -2.27
C ASP A 126 32.18 6.04 -1.66
N GLN A 127 31.74 4.78 -1.62
CA GLN A 127 32.54 3.68 -1.10
C GLN A 127 33.80 3.37 -1.94
N GLN A 128 33.86 3.73 -3.24
CA GLN A 128 35.07 3.53 -4.05
C GLN A 128 36.33 4.19 -3.46
N GLY A 129 36.19 5.33 -2.79
CA GLY A 129 37.31 6.03 -2.16
C GLY A 129 37.59 5.59 -0.72
N ASN A 130 36.65 4.87 -0.09
CA ASN A 130 36.63 4.61 1.35
C ASN A 130 36.73 3.12 1.71
N ALA A 131 36.35 2.22 0.79
CA ALA A 131 36.38 0.78 0.99
C ALA A 131 37.74 0.17 0.61
N THR A 132 38.05 -0.99 1.20
CA THR A 132 39.24 -1.76 0.79
C THR A 132 39.05 -2.35 -0.60
N GLU A 133 40.14 -2.59 -1.33
CA GLU A 133 40.12 -3.21 -2.67
C GLU A 133 39.33 -4.53 -2.70
N GLU A 134 39.46 -5.35 -1.65
CA GLU A 134 38.74 -6.64 -1.54
C GLU A 134 37.23 -6.48 -1.35
N SER A 135 36.80 -5.44 -0.64
CA SER A 135 35.40 -5.20 -0.30
C SER A 135 34.65 -4.32 -1.30
N ALA A 136 35.37 -3.52 -2.10
CA ALA A 136 34.80 -2.54 -3.00
C ALA A 136 33.94 -3.22 -4.08
N LYS A 137 32.78 -2.62 -4.39
CA LYS A 137 31.87 -3.13 -5.42
C LYS A 137 32.19 -2.50 -6.76
N GLU A 138 32.31 -3.32 -7.81
CA GLU A 138 32.53 -2.84 -9.16
C GLU A 138 31.36 -1.97 -9.65
N LEU A 139 31.68 -0.85 -10.28
CA LEU A 139 30.70 0.00 -10.92
C LEU A 139 30.15 -0.70 -12.19
N HIS A 140 28.89 -0.45 -12.53
CA HIS A 140 28.23 -0.91 -13.76
C HIS A 140 27.98 -2.43 -13.84
N GLN A 141 28.10 -3.15 -12.72
CA GLN A 141 27.77 -4.57 -12.58
C GLN A 141 26.37 -4.80 -11.96
N GLU A 142 25.42 -3.89 -12.21
CA GLU A 142 24.05 -4.05 -11.70
C GLU A 142 23.32 -5.19 -12.41
N THR A 143 22.61 -6.02 -11.65
CA THR A 143 21.71 -7.03 -12.21
C THR A 143 20.61 -6.37 -13.03
N GLY A 144 20.52 -6.75 -14.30
CA GLY A 144 19.42 -6.33 -15.18
C GLY A 144 18.14 -7.10 -14.85
N ALA A 145 17.00 -6.41 -14.84
CA ALA A 145 15.71 -7.08 -14.73
C ALA A 145 15.33 -7.75 -16.06
N ASP A 146 14.74 -8.93 -15.98
CA ASP A 146 14.11 -9.62 -17.10
C ASP A 146 12.72 -9.04 -17.36
N TRP A 147 11.95 -8.82 -16.29
CA TRP A 147 10.56 -8.38 -16.37
C TRP A 147 10.32 -7.11 -15.56
N MET A 148 9.32 -6.34 -15.99
CA MET A 148 8.88 -5.15 -15.30
C MET A 148 7.40 -5.27 -14.93
N LEU A 149 7.09 -5.11 -13.64
CA LEU A 149 5.74 -5.02 -13.12
C LEU A 149 5.32 -3.54 -13.08
N THR A 150 4.22 -3.19 -13.72
CA THR A 150 3.66 -1.83 -13.71
C THR A 150 2.20 -1.86 -13.29
N GLY A 151 1.63 -0.72 -12.90
CA GLY A 151 0.25 -0.71 -12.46
C GLY A 151 -0.46 0.63 -12.46
N THR A 152 -1.78 0.58 -12.28
CA THR A 152 -2.63 1.74 -12.08
C THR A 152 -3.66 1.50 -10.99
N ILE A 153 -3.94 2.55 -10.22
CA ILE A 153 -5.01 2.57 -9.22
C ILE A 153 -6.06 3.57 -9.68
N ASN A 154 -7.28 3.11 -9.90
CA ASN A 154 -8.42 3.93 -10.34
C ASN A 154 -9.51 3.92 -9.26
N THR A 155 -10.28 5.01 -9.17
CA THR A 155 -11.48 5.03 -8.32
C THR A 155 -12.69 5.57 -9.04
N ILE A 156 -13.86 5.04 -8.67
CA ILE A 156 -15.17 5.55 -9.04
C ILE A 156 -15.91 5.83 -7.74
N VAL A 157 -16.37 7.07 -7.56
CA VAL A 157 -17.12 7.51 -6.39
C VAL A 157 -18.55 7.77 -6.80
N ASP A 158 -19.50 7.18 -6.08
CA ASP A 158 -20.93 7.42 -6.22
C ASP A 158 -21.50 7.85 -4.86
N GLN A 159 -22.34 8.88 -4.84
CA GLN A 159 -22.84 9.45 -3.60
C GLN A 159 -24.25 10.02 -3.79
N GLU A 160 -25.19 9.53 -2.97
CA GLU A 160 -26.58 9.99 -2.95
C GLU A 160 -27.14 9.91 -1.53
N GLY A 161 -27.94 10.90 -1.11
CA GLY A 161 -28.73 10.80 0.13
C GLY A 161 -27.93 10.58 1.44
N GLY A 162 -26.65 10.97 1.50
CA GLY A 162 -25.81 10.73 2.69
C GLY A 162 -25.13 9.36 2.73
N GLN A 163 -25.36 8.53 1.71
CA GLN A 163 -24.66 7.29 1.43
C GLN A 163 -23.61 7.54 0.36
N SER A 164 -22.47 6.86 0.44
CA SER A 164 -21.49 6.84 -0.64
C SER A 164 -20.93 5.45 -0.88
N VAL A 165 -20.59 5.18 -2.12
CA VAL A 165 -19.90 3.98 -2.57
C VAL A 165 -18.58 4.42 -3.19
N ILE A 166 -17.48 3.87 -2.71
CA ILE A 166 -16.17 4.05 -3.32
C ILE A 166 -15.74 2.70 -3.90
N PHE A 167 -15.57 2.68 -5.21
CA PHE A 167 -15.04 1.55 -5.94
C PHE A 167 -13.58 1.83 -6.29
N TYR A 168 -12.70 0.90 -5.92
CA TYR A 168 -11.28 0.88 -6.24
C TYR A 168 -11.02 -0.23 -7.25
N GLN A 169 -10.21 0.07 -8.26
CA GLN A 169 -9.68 -0.92 -9.18
C GLN A 169 -8.18 -0.73 -9.29
N VAL A 170 -7.43 -1.79 -9.00
CA VAL A 170 -5.99 -1.86 -9.18
C VAL A 170 -5.70 -2.82 -10.31
N ASP A 171 -5.06 -2.32 -11.36
CA ASP A 171 -4.63 -3.12 -12.51
C ASP A 171 -3.11 -3.24 -12.47
N LEU A 172 -2.58 -4.46 -12.56
CA LEU A 172 -1.14 -4.71 -12.66
C LEU A 172 -0.83 -5.48 -13.94
N GLU A 173 0.35 -5.21 -14.51
CA GLU A 173 0.83 -5.81 -15.74
C GLU A 173 2.30 -6.19 -15.61
N LEU A 174 2.62 -7.46 -15.90
CA LEU A 174 3.99 -7.95 -15.98
C LEU A 174 4.41 -8.01 -17.46
N THR A 175 5.48 -7.30 -17.78
CA THR A 175 5.98 -7.17 -19.16
C THR A 175 7.41 -7.64 -19.26
N ASP A 176 7.71 -8.41 -20.30
CA ASP A 176 9.08 -8.79 -20.63
C ASP A 176 9.87 -7.58 -21.15
N LEU A 177 11.01 -7.27 -20.54
CA LEU A 177 11.77 -6.05 -20.86
C LEU A 177 12.44 -6.11 -22.24
N GLN A 178 12.84 -7.30 -22.70
CA GLN A 178 13.52 -7.46 -23.97
C GLN A 178 12.56 -7.41 -25.17
N SER A 179 11.43 -8.12 -25.07
CA SER A 179 10.47 -8.27 -26.17
C SER A 179 9.25 -7.37 -26.06
N HIS A 180 9.08 -6.68 -24.93
CA HIS A 180 7.91 -5.84 -24.60
C HIS A 180 6.57 -6.60 -24.61
N LYS A 181 6.60 -7.94 -24.51
CA LYS A 181 5.39 -8.76 -24.45
C LYS A 181 4.81 -8.73 -23.04
N LYS A 182 3.48 -8.52 -22.96
CA LYS A 182 2.75 -8.72 -21.71
C LYS A 182 2.72 -10.21 -21.37
N LEU A 183 3.37 -10.56 -20.27
CA LEU A 183 3.44 -11.93 -19.78
C LEU A 183 2.19 -12.25 -18.95
N TRP A 184 1.76 -11.30 -18.13
CA TRP A 184 0.58 -11.40 -17.28
C TRP A 184 -0.10 -10.04 -17.11
N MET A 185 -1.41 -10.08 -16.91
CA MET A 185 -2.22 -8.93 -16.51
C MET A 185 -3.27 -9.43 -15.52
N GLY A 186 -3.51 -8.66 -14.47
CA GLY A 186 -4.55 -8.93 -13.51
C GLY A 186 -5.15 -7.66 -12.96
N ASP A 187 -6.31 -7.80 -12.34
CA ASP A 187 -6.97 -6.71 -11.64
C ASP A 187 -7.51 -7.17 -10.29
N LYS A 188 -7.55 -6.23 -9.34
CA LYS A 188 -8.24 -6.40 -8.07
C LYS A 188 -9.20 -5.24 -7.87
N LYS A 189 -10.41 -5.58 -7.45
CA LYS A 189 -11.50 -4.65 -7.21
C LYS A 189 -11.88 -4.66 -5.74
N ILE A 190 -12.05 -3.47 -5.16
CA ILE A 190 -12.55 -3.28 -3.80
C ILE A 190 -13.75 -2.33 -3.89
N LYS A 191 -14.84 -2.64 -3.22
CA LYS A 191 -16.03 -1.78 -3.17
C LYS A 191 -16.39 -1.53 -1.71
N LYS A 192 -16.36 -0.27 -1.29
CA LYS A 192 -16.65 0.17 0.08
C LYS A 192 -17.94 0.98 0.09
N PHE A 193 -18.87 0.62 0.95
CA PHE A 193 -20.10 1.37 1.21
C PHE A 193 -19.94 2.15 2.51
N ILE A 194 -20.35 3.41 2.48
CA ILE A 194 -20.22 4.36 3.59
C ILE A 194 -21.60 4.96 3.83
N SER A 195 -22.10 4.87 5.06
CA SER A 195 -23.31 5.57 5.50
C SER A 195 -22.97 6.46 6.68
N LYS A 196 -23.60 7.65 6.72
CA LYS A 196 -23.55 8.54 7.89
C LYS A 196 -24.47 8.09 9.03
N ASP A 197 -25.27 7.05 8.83
CA ASP A 197 -26.10 6.50 9.90
C ASP A 197 -25.20 5.81 10.93
N SER A 198 -25.15 6.39 12.12
CA SER A 198 -24.52 5.83 13.30
C SER A 198 -25.28 4.60 13.77
N VAL A 199 -25.20 3.48 13.06
CA VAL A 199 -25.76 2.21 13.54
C VAL A 199 -24.73 1.12 13.32
N LYS A 200 -24.17 0.68 14.45
CA LYS A 200 -23.46 -0.59 14.58
C LYS A 200 -24.35 -1.70 14.02
N LEU A 201 -23.88 -2.42 13.02
CA LEU A 201 -24.26 -3.82 12.80
C LEU A 201 -23.21 -4.69 13.45
#